data_AF-A0A519USQ6-F1
#
_entry.id   AF-A0A519USQ6-F1
#
_cell.length_a   1.000
_cell.length_b   1.000
_cell.length_c   1.000
_cell.angle_alpha   90.00
_cell.angle_beta   90.00
_cell.angle_gamma   90.00
#
_symmetry.space_group_name_H-M   'P 1'
#
loop_
_entity.id
_entity.type
_entity.pdbx_description
1 polymer ?
#
loop_
_entity_poly.entity_id
_entity_poly.type
_entity_poly.pdbx_seq_one_letter_code
_entity_poly.pdbx_strand_id
1 'polypeptide(L)'
;MLLTPTLTLADAAPSIWLHQGRYLIGAQQTAQALFDALDDDLHPLVLVLALPVDPDSDLLPVVAPAQADLPPALFAEAVAHGRLKQLRGGPAYTSFMEDGMSPQLLQRRIEMRGLRSAVQYTLEQLDAQSPHVYFAAWPVQIDSYFIITLVRLQRKALHTYPSLRPGRFYINGRPLASSLLEGALFRFNEECTKSLTEPEPGAGLLFRPRETDELLRAAGRSLLDTPAQALGADPGVAVLFNTLNTISSLRYEGEAGEGRLLLARRGHPNLEEVFALTCPT
;
A
#
# COMPACT_ATOMS: atom_id res chain seq x y z
N MET A 1 13.46 -0.98 -28.39
CA MET A 1 12.20 -0.24 -28.61
C MET A 1 11.13 -0.92 -27.78
N LEU A 2 10.96 -0.47 -26.54
CA LEU A 2 9.96 -1.00 -25.62
C LEU A 2 8.65 -0.22 -25.85
N LEU A 3 7.62 -0.93 -26.27
CA LEU A 3 6.27 -0.40 -26.43
C LEU A 3 5.75 -0.06 -25.03
N THR A 4 5.64 1.23 -24.73
CA THR A 4 4.78 1.72 -23.65
C THR A 4 3.37 1.19 -23.93
N PRO A 5 2.72 0.46 -23.00
CA PRO A 5 1.35 0.03 -23.23
C PRO A 5 0.47 1.28 -23.28
N THR A 6 0.16 1.70 -24.50
CA THR A 6 -0.81 2.75 -24.75
C THR A 6 -2.15 2.13 -24.44
N LEU A 7 -2.77 2.52 -23.31
CA LEU A 7 -4.14 2.15 -22.98
C LEU A 7 -5.07 2.76 -24.05
N THR A 8 -5.25 2.03 -25.15
CA THR A 8 -6.21 2.36 -26.20
C THR A 8 -7.62 2.12 -25.65
N LEU A 9 -8.42 3.19 -25.60
CA LEU A 9 -9.82 3.27 -25.15
C LEU A 9 -10.84 2.41 -25.94
N ALA A 10 -10.41 1.36 -26.64
CA ALA A 10 -11.21 0.71 -27.68
C ALA A 10 -12.02 -0.52 -27.23
N ASP A 11 -11.96 -0.92 -25.96
CA ASP A 11 -12.92 -1.88 -25.38
C ASP A 11 -13.09 -1.53 -23.90
N ALA A 12 -13.96 -0.55 -23.64
CA ALA A 12 -14.16 -0.02 -22.30
C ALA A 12 -15.08 -0.96 -21.51
N ALA A 13 -14.53 -1.59 -20.47
CA ALA A 13 -15.35 -2.12 -19.38
C ALA A 13 -16.36 -1.04 -18.95
N PRO A 14 -17.59 -1.41 -18.55
CA PRO A 14 -18.59 -0.42 -18.14
C PRO A 14 -18.00 0.50 -17.07
N SER A 15 -18.03 1.80 -17.34
CA SER A 15 -17.56 2.81 -16.39
C SER A 15 -18.54 2.87 -15.23
N ILE A 16 -18.04 2.69 -14.01
CA ILE A 16 -18.86 2.67 -12.80
C ILE A 16 -19.22 4.09 -12.36
N TRP A 17 -18.31 5.05 -12.56
CA TRP A 17 -18.57 6.47 -12.36
C TRP A 17 -18.01 7.31 -13.52
N LEU A 18 -18.43 8.56 -13.62
CA LEU A 18 -18.18 9.45 -14.78
C LEU A 18 -16.69 9.66 -15.09
N HIS A 19 -15.84 9.74 -14.07
CA HIS A 19 -14.42 10.12 -14.21
C HIS A 19 -13.45 8.95 -13.97
N GLN A 20 -13.93 7.71 -14.03
CA GLN A 20 -13.12 6.50 -13.80
C GLN A 20 -11.86 6.43 -14.68
N GLY A 21 -11.98 6.75 -15.97
CA GLY A 21 -10.83 6.73 -16.88
C GLY A 21 -9.73 7.72 -16.47
N ARG A 22 -10.11 8.92 -16.00
CA ARG A 22 -9.16 9.93 -15.54
C ARG A 22 -8.48 9.50 -14.24
N TYR A 23 -9.24 8.92 -13.32
CA TYR A 23 -8.69 8.33 -12.09
C TYR A 23 -7.65 7.25 -12.40
N LEU A 24 -7.98 6.29 -13.28
CA LEU A 24 -7.07 5.22 -13.69
C LEU A 24 -5.77 5.76 -14.31
N ILE A 25 -5.86 6.78 -15.17
CA ILE A 25 -4.68 7.43 -15.76
C ILE A 25 -3.82 8.07 -14.67
N GLY A 26 -4.41 8.85 -13.75
CA GLY A 26 -3.66 9.50 -12.68
C GLY A 26 -3.02 8.51 -11.70
N ALA A 27 -3.76 7.46 -11.33
CA ALA A 27 -3.24 6.40 -10.48
C ALA A 27 -2.11 5.62 -11.16
N GLN A 28 -2.25 5.29 -12.45
CA GLN A 28 -1.19 4.63 -13.23
C GLN A 28 0.06 5.49 -13.34
N GLN A 29 -0.07 6.80 -13.62
CA GLN A 29 1.08 7.71 -13.68
C GLN A 29 1.80 7.79 -12.33
N THR A 30 1.04 7.85 -11.23
CA THR A 30 1.60 7.86 -9.87
C THR A 30 2.32 6.56 -9.57
N ALA A 31 1.72 5.42 -9.90
CA ALA A 31 2.35 4.11 -9.72
C ALA A 31 3.64 3.99 -10.54
N GLN A 32 3.59 4.34 -11.83
CA GLN A 32 4.73 4.32 -12.73
C GLN A 32 5.88 5.14 -12.16
N ALA A 33 5.64 6.42 -11.86
CA ALA A 33 6.67 7.30 -11.32
C ALA A 33 7.25 6.78 -9.99
N LEU A 34 6.41 6.24 -9.09
CA LEU A 34 6.83 5.75 -7.79
C LEU A 34 7.67 4.46 -7.87
N PHE A 35 7.21 3.48 -8.65
CA PHE A 35 7.87 2.18 -8.71
C PHE A 35 9.06 2.18 -9.66
N ASP A 36 9.05 2.96 -10.75
CA ASP A 36 10.24 3.15 -11.60
C ASP A 36 11.39 3.83 -10.83
N ALA A 37 11.06 4.81 -9.97
CA ALA A 37 12.06 5.43 -9.10
C ALA A 37 12.67 4.45 -8.08
N LEU A 38 12.05 3.29 -7.85
CA LEU A 38 12.59 2.22 -7.02
C LEU A 38 13.35 1.18 -7.85
N ASP A 39 12.74 0.68 -8.93
CA ASP A 39 13.26 -0.31 -9.87
C ASP A 39 12.32 -0.41 -11.08
N ASP A 40 12.84 -0.06 -12.26
CA ASP A 40 12.13 -0.08 -13.54
C ASP A 40 11.59 -1.49 -13.90
N ASP A 41 12.20 -2.58 -13.39
CA ASP A 41 11.75 -3.95 -13.67
C ASP A 41 10.43 -4.32 -12.94
N LEU A 42 9.93 -3.47 -12.04
CA LEU A 42 8.67 -3.70 -11.32
C LEU A 42 7.44 -3.63 -12.23
N HIS A 43 7.50 -2.85 -13.32
CA HIS A 43 6.45 -2.66 -14.32
C HIS A 43 5.02 -2.58 -13.72
N PRO A 44 4.69 -1.51 -12.96
CA PRO A 44 3.42 -1.41 -12.29
C PRO A 44 2.23 -1.30 -13.26
N LEU A 45 1.16 -2.03 -12.99
CA LEU A 45 -0.13 -1.87 -13.66
C LEU A 45 -1.23 -1.65 -12.63
N VAL A 46 -1.95 -0.54 -12.76
CA VAL A 46 -3.08 -0.18 -11.90
C VAL A 46 -4.38 -0.66 -12.52
N LEU A 47 -5.19 -1.33 -11.70
CA LEU A 47 -6.53 -1.79 -12.04
C LEU A 47 -7.52 -1.25 -11.01
N VAL A 48 -8.79 -1.21 -11.39
CA VAL A 48 -9.91 -0.97 -10.49
C VAL A 48 -10.80 -2.20 -10.50
N LEU A 49 -11.08 -2.71 -9.30
CA LEU A 49 -12.09 -3.72 -9.05
C LEU A 49 -13.31 -3.04 -8.43
N ALA A 50 -14.47 -3.17 -9.07
CA ALA A 50 -15.75 -2.74 -8.56
C ALA A 50 -16.57 -3.97 -8.16
N LEU A 51 -17.02 -4.00 -6.91
CA LEU A 51 -17.82 -5.08 -6.35
C LEU A 51 -19.19 -4.54 -5.92
N PRO A 52 -20.31 -5.17 -6.31
CA PRO A 52 -21.63 -4.76 -5.84
C PRO A 52 -21.69 -4.70 -4.31
N VAL A 53 -22.20 -3.59 -3.76
CA VAL A 53 -22.38 -3.45 -2.30
C VAL A 53 -23.39 -4.45 -1.78
N ASP A 54 -24.46 -4.67 -2.55
CA ASP A 54 -25.48 -5.68 -2.28
C ASP A 54 -25.17 -6.96 -3.07
N PRO A 55 -24.76 -8.06 -2.42
CA PRO A 55 -24.48 -9.33 -3.10
C PRO A 55 -25.73 -9.97 -3.70
N ASP A 56 -26.93 -9.57 -3.28
CA ASP A 56 -28.20 -10.07 -3.80
C ASP A 56 -28.72 -9.25 -5.00
N SER A 57 -27.99 -8.20 -5.41
CA SER A 57 -28.33 -7.41 -6.58
C SER A 57 -27.93 -8.08 -7.90
N ASP A 58 -28.59 -7.70 -8.99
CA ASP A 58 -28.25 -8.16 -10.36
C ASP A 58 -26.94 -7.54 -10.91
N LEU A 59 -26.27 -6.69 -10.12
CA LEU A 59 -25.01 -6.07 -10.52
C LEU A 59 -23.88 -7.11 -10.49
N LEU A 60 -22.95 -6.98 -11.43
CA LEU A 60 -21.82 -7.90 -11.54
C LEU A 60 -20.51 -7.21 -11.11
N PRO A 61 -19.54 -7.96 -10.55
CA PRO A 61 -18.19 -7.47 -10.40
C PRO A 61 -17.62 -6.97 -11.74
N VAL A 62 -16.90 -5.85 -11.71
CA VAL A 62 -16.25 -5.27 -12.89
C VAL A 62 -14.77 -5.04 -12.58
N VAL A 63 -13.92 -5.38 -13.54
CA VAL A 63 -12.49 -5.02 -13.51
C VAL A 63 -12.21 -4.08 -14.67
N ALA A 64 -11.51 -2.99 -14.38
CA ALA A 64 -11.07 -2.02 -15.37
C ALA A 64 -9.55 -1.79 -15.27
N PRO A 65 -8.83 -1.62 -16.39
CA PRO A 65 -9.31 -1.76 -17.78
C PRO A 65 -9.72 -3.20 -18.13
N ALA A 66 -10.60 -3.38 -19.13
CA ALA A 66 -11.14 -4.68 -19.54
C ALA A 66 -10.07 -5.67 -20.02
N GLN A 67 -8.95 -5.13 -20.51
CA GLN A 67 -7.80 -5.88 -21.02
C GLN A 67 -6.92 -6.44 -19.88
N ALA A 68 -7.34 -6.32 -18.63
CA ALA A 68 -6.65 -6.95 -17.52
C ALA A 68 -6.88 -8.46 -17.55
N ASP A 69 -5.80 -9.25 -17.43
CA ASP A 69 -5.83 -10.72 -17.27
C ASP A 69 -6.38 -11.13 -15.89
N LEU A 70 -7.46 -10.50 -15.44
CA LEU A 70 -8.05 -10.68 -14.13
C LEU A 70 -9.58 -10.82 -14.25
N PRO A 71 -10.10 -12.06 -14.35
CA PRO A 71 -11.53 -12.31 -14.51
C PRO A 71 -12.36 -11.76 -13.32
N PRO A 72 -13.35 -10.87 -13.54
CA PRO A 72 -14.16 -10.31 -12.45
C PRO A 72 -14.96 -11.37 -11.66
N ALA A 73 -15.34 -12.47 -12.31
CA ALA A 73 -16.12 -13.56 -11.70
C ALA A 73 -15.41 -14.20 -10.50
N LEU A 74 -14.07 -14.11 -10.41
CA LEU A 74 -13.29 -14.61 -9.27
C LEU A 74 -13.63 -13.89 -7.96
N PHE A 75 -14.20 -12.69 -8.05
CA PHE A 75 -14.53 -11.85 -6.90
C PHE A 75 -16.02 -11.82 -6.58
N ALA A 76 -16.86 -12.64 -7.25
CA ALA A 76 -18.30 -12.66 -7.02
C ALA A 76 -18.66 -12.88 -5.53
N GLU A 77 -17.91 -13.75 -4.83
CA GLU A 77 -18.15 -14.05 -3.42
C GLU A 77 -17.33 -13.16 -2.45
N ALA A 78 -16.54 -12.20 -2.94
CA ALA A 78 -15.61 -11.44 -2.10
C ALA A 78 -16.34 -10.62 -1.02
N VAL A 79 -17.50 -10.04 -1.34
CA VAL A 79 -18.32 -9.27 -0.40
C VAL A 79 -18.93 -10.17 0.66
N ALA A 80 -19.52 -11.30 0.26
CA ALA A 80 -20.08 -12.29 1.18
C ALA A 80 -18.99 -12.86 2.13
N HIS A 81 -17.83 -13.23 1.59
CA HIS A 81 -16.68 -13.70 2.37
C HIS A 81 -16.13 -12.63 3.33
N GLY A 82 -16.08 -11.37 2.89
CA GLY A 82 -15.67 -10.24 3.74
C GLY A 82 -16.59 -10.07 4.96
N ARG A 83 -17.90 -10.11 4.74
CA ARG A 83 -18.92 -10.05 5.80
C ARG A 83 -18.83 -11.24 6.76
N LEU A 84 -18.58 -12.44 6.23
CA LEU A 84 -18.43 -13.64 7.05
C LEU A 84 -17.17 -13.59 7.91
N LYS A 85 -16.04 -13.09 7.38
CA LYS A 85 -14.82 -12.84 8.18
C LYS A 85 -15.05 -11.85 9.32
N GLN A 86 -15.89 -10.82 9.10
CA GLN A 86 -16.33 -9.90 10.15
C GLN A 86 -17.11 -10.62 11.26
N LEU A 87 -18.08 -11.46 10.91
CA LEU A 87 -18.91 -12.19 11.89
C LEU A 87 -18.09 -13.19 12.73
N ARG A 88 -17.03 -13.78 12.16
CA ARG A 88 -16.21 -14.79 12.84
C ARG A 88 -15.22 -14.21 13.87
N GLY A 89 -14.92 -12.92 13.83
CA GLY A 89 -14.09 -12.21 14.84
C GLY A 89 -12.65 -12.76 14.98
N GLY A 90 -11.65 -12.00 14.52
CA GLY A 90 -10.24 -12.31 14.78
C GLY A 90 -9.63 -11.43 15.89
N PRO A 91 -8.50 -11.81 16.52
CA PRO A 91 -7.82 -10.96 17.51
C PRO A 91 -7.48 -9.56 16.98
N ALA A 92 -7.14 -9.44 15.69
CA ALA A 92 -6.87 -8.16 15.04
C ALA A 92 -8.13 -7.31 14.71
N TYR A 93 -9.33 -7.89 14.81
CA TYR A 93 -10.59 -7.18 14.58
C TYR A 93 -11.01 -6.34 15.78
N THR A 94 -10.56 -6.71 16.98
CA THR A 94 -11.01 -6.12 18.24
C THR A 94 -10.00 -5.19 18.90
N SER A 95 -8.70 -5.33 18.59
CA SER A 95 -7.72 -4.88 19.58
C SER A 95 -7.51 -3.38 19.74
N PHE A 96 -7.86 -2.49 18.80
CA PHE A 96 -7.60 -1.06 19.01
C PHE A 96 -8.71 -0.20 18.42
N MET A 97 -9.77 -0.09 19.21
CA MET A 97 -10.80 0.94 19.06
C MET A 97 -10.11 2.30 19.11
N GLU A 98 -10.20 3.10 18.05
CA GLU A 98 -9.87 4.53 18.17
C GLU A 98 -10.93 5.12 19.10
N ASP A 99 -10.49 5.59 20.26
CA ASP A 99 -11.33 6.28 21.24
C ASP A 99 -12.08 7.41 20.51
N GLY A 100 -13.42 7.41 20.58
CA GLY A 100 -14.27 8.41 19.91
C GLY A 100 -14.89 8.04 18.55
N MET A 101 -14.67 6.83 18.00
CA MET A 101 -15.44 6.40 16.81
C MET A 101 -16.88 5.99 17.14
N SER A 102 -17.84 6.39 16.30
CA SER A 102 -19.21 5.91 16.42
C SER A 102 -19.32 4.42 16.06
N PRO A 103 -20.30 3.67 16.62
CA PRO A 103 -20.53 2.27 16.28
C PRO A 103 -20.72 2.02 14.78
N GLN A 104 -21.32 2.97 14.06
CA GLN A 104 -21.56 2.89 12.62
C GLN A 104 -20.25 3.00 11.82
N LEU A 105 -19.37 3.94 12.20
CA LEU A 105 -18.05 4.07 11.57
C LEU A 105 -17.17 2.85 11.84
N LEU A 106 -17.24 2.32 13.06
CA LEU A 106 -16.54 1.09 13.43
C LEU A 106 -17.01 -0.09 12.58
N GLN A 107 -18.33 -0.29 12.46
CA GLN A 107 -18.92 -1.34 11.65
C GLN A 107 -18.49 -1.24 10.18
N ARG A 108 -18.52 -0.04 9.61
CA ARG A 108 -18.07 0.20 8.22
C ARG A 108 -16.58 -0.14 8.04
N ARG A 109 -15.73 0.26 8.98
CA ARG A 109 -14.28 -0.01 8.92
C ARG A 109 -13.96 -1.51 8.99
N ILE A 110 -14.70 -2.23 9.83
CA ILE A 110 -14.65 -3.68 9.99
C ILE A 110 -15.07 -4.37 8.67
N GLU A 111 -16.14 -3.92 8.04
CA GLU A 111 -16.61 -4.41 6.73
C GLU A 111 -15.56 -4.17 5.64
N MET A 112 -15.05 -2.95 5.50
CA MET A 112 -14.04 -2.61 4.49
C MET A 112 -12.74 -3.43 4.68
N ARG A 113 -12.33 -3.68 5.93
CA ARG A 113 -11.18 -4.53 6.23
C ARG A 113 -11.43 -5.99 5.81
N GLY A 114 -12.63 -6.50 6.10
CA GLY A 114 -13.02 -7.86 5.73
C GLY A 114 -13.04 -8.05 4.22
N LEU A 115 -13.64 -7.09 3.51
CA LEU A 115 -13.68 -7.06 2.06
C LEU A 115 -12.29 -7.03 1.43
N ARG A 116 -11.43 -6.09 1.86
CA ARG A 116 -10.04 -6.03 1.40
C ARG A 116 -9.31 -7.36 1.62
N SER A 117 -9.50 -7.98 2.78
CA SER A 117 -8.86 -9.25 3.14
C SER A 117 -9.42 -10.45 2.37
N ALA A 118 -10.65 -10.37 1.87
CA ALA A 118 -11.22 -11.37 0.98
C ALA A 118 -10.65 -11.22 -0.44
N VAL A 119 -10.62 -9.99 -0.96
CA VAL A 119 -10.04 -9.68 -2.28
C VAL A 119 -8.56 -10.03 -2.33
N GLN A 120 -7.76 -9.62 -1.35
CA GLN A 120 -6.34 -9.94 -1.29
C GLN A 120 -6.10 -11.45 -1.25
N TYR A 121 -6.92 -12.20 -0.50
CA TYR A 121 -6.83 -13.65 -0.45
C TYR A 121 -7.13 -14.28 -1.81
N THR A 122 -8.16 -13.82 -2.53
CA THR A 122 -8.46 -14.29 -3.89
C THR A 122 -7.29 -14.02 -4.85
N LEU A 123 -6.68 -12.83 -4.77
CA LEU A 123 -5.51 -12.47 -5.57
C LEU A 123 -4.31 -13.38 -5.27
N GLU A 124 -4.03 -13.64 -3.99
CA GLU A 124 -2.94 -14.53 -3.56
C GLU A 124 -3.11 -15.97 -4.09
N GLN A 125 -4.34 -16.46 -4.22
CA GLN A 125 -4.61 -17.79 -4.80
C GLN A 125 -4.32 -17.83 -6.32
N LEU A 126 -4.59 -16.74 -7.04
CA LEU A 126 -4.27 -16.63 -8.47
C LEU A 126 -2.76 -16.49 -8.70
N ASP A 127 -2.10 -15.80 -7.77
CA ASP A 127 -0.70 -15.44 -7.84
C ASP A 127 0.24 -16.64 -7.78
N ALA A 128 -0.16 -17.77 -7.21
CA ALA A 128 0.70 -18.93 -6.99
C ALA A 128 1.41 -19.46 -8.25
N GLN A 129 0.86 -19.19 -9.45
CA GLN A 129 1.46 -19.59 -10.73
C GLN A 129 1.70 -18.40 -11.68
N SER A 130 1.50 -17.16 -11.22
CA SER A 130 1.61 -15.95 -12.03
C SER A 130 2.99 -15.31 -11.92
N PRO A 131 3.55 -14.75 -13.01
CA PRO A 131 4.74 -13.91 -12.94
C PRO A 131 4.48 -12.56 -12.26
N HIS A 132 3.23 -12.30 -11.85
CA HIS A 132 2.82 -11.08 -11.19
C HIS A 132 2.44 -11.31 -9.73
N VAL A 133 2.42 -10.22 -8.97
CA VAL A 133 1.84 -10.14 -7.62
C VAL A 133 0.88 -8.97 -7.59
N TYR A 134 -0.30 -9.14 -7.00
CA TYR A 134 -1.31 -8.08 -6.89
C TYR A 134 -1.49 -7.65 -5.43
N PHE A 135 -1.68 -6.34 -5.26
CA PHE A 135 -1.96 -5.73 -3.97
C PHE A 135 -3.27 -4.96 -4.02
N ALA A 136 -4.15 -5.22 -3.06
CA ALA A 136 -5.42 -4.52 -2.90
C ALA A 136 -5.32 -3.33 -1.93
N ALA A 137 -5.76 -2.16 -2.39
CA ALA A 137 -5.95 -0.96 -1.58
C ALA A 137 -7.18 -1.05 -0.68
N TRP A 138 -7.48 0.02 0.06
CA TRP A 138 -8.69 0.07 0.87
C TRP A 138 -9.94 0.28 -0.02
N PRO A 139 -11.06 -0.39 0.26
CA PRO A 139 -12.29 -0.19 -0.47
C PRO A 139 -12.90 1.18 -0.17
N VAL A 140 -13.42 1.84 -1.20
CA VAL A 140 -14.22 3.06 -1.10
C VAL A 140 -15.56 2.80 -1.78
N GLN A 141 -16.65 3.18 -1.13
CA GLN A 141 -17.98 3.03 -1.71
C GLN A 141 -18.27 4.19 -2.65
N ILE A 142 -18.54 3.90 -3.91
CA ILE A 142 -19.03 4.84 -4.92
C ILE A 142 -20.32 4.26 -5.48
N ASP A 143 -21.43 4.99 -5.32
CA ASP A 143 -22.77 4.54 -5.66
C ASP A 143 -23.10 3.15 -5.06
N SER A 144 -23.44 2.18 -5.92
CA SER A 144 -23.80 0.80 -5.56
C SER A 144 -22.61 -0.17 -5.59
N TYR A 145 -21.37 0.34 -5.68
CA TYR A 145 -20.16 -0.46 -5.74
C TYR A 145 -19.15 -0.11 -4.63
N PHE A 146 -18.46 -1.13 -4.13
CA PHE A 146 -17.16 -0.98 -3.49
C PHE A 146 -16.08 -0.97 -4.55
N ILE A 147 -15.36 0.14 -4.62
CA ILE A 147 -14.23 0.37 -5.53
C ILE A 147 -12.93 0.08 -4.79
N ILE A 148 -12.11 -0.78 -5.36
CA ILE A 148 -10.82 -1.19 -4.81
C ILE A 148 -9.77 -1.00 -5.90
N THR A 149 -8.78 -0.15 -5.63
CA THR A 149 -7.59 -0.04 -6.49
C THR A 149 -6.72 -1.25 -6.28
N LEU A 150 -6.32 -1.89 -7.37
CA LEU A 150 -5.32 -2.95 -7.37
C LEU A 150 -4.06 -2.43 -8.06
N VAL A 151 -2.90 -2.83 -7.55
CA VAL A 151 -1.63 -2.66 -8.27
C VAL A 151 -1.00 -4.03 -8.49
N ARG A 152 -0.63 -4.30 -9.74
CA ARG A 152 0.08 -5.48 -10.19
C ARG A 152 1.54 -5.13 -10.40
N LEU A 153 2.45 -5.91 -9.82
CA LEU A 153 3.90 -5.77 -9.97
C LEU A 153 4.52 -7.06 -10.50
N GLN A 154 5.73 -6.97 -11.07
CA GLN A 154 6.52 -8.14 -11.48
C GLN A 154 7.06 -8.89 -10.26
N ARG A 155 6.71 -10.18 -10.15
CA ARG A 155 7.09 -11.05 -9.03
C ARG A 155 8.60 -11.16 -8.86
N LYS A 156 9.33 -11.31 -9.98
CA LYS A 156 10.78 -11.53 -9.95
C LYS A 156 11.50 -10.32 -9.34
N ALA A 157 11.21 -9.11 -9.82
CA ALA A 157 11.76 -7.87 -9.29
C ALA A 157 11.32 -7.65 -7.82
N LEU A 158 10.05 -7.88 -7.50
CA LEU A 158 9.55 -7.76 -6.14
C LEU A 158 10.33 -8.63 -5.13
N HIS A 159 10.63 -9.88 -5.47
CA HIS A 159 11.30 -10.81 -4.56
C HIS A 159 12.81 -10.55 -4.39
N THR A 160 13.44 -9.74 -5.25
CA THR A 160 14.85 -9.37 -5.08
C THR A 160 15.06 -8.25 -4.07
N TYR A 161 13.98 -7.56 -3.66
CA TYR A 161 14.08 -6.45 -2.72
C TYR A 161 14.47 -6.90 -1.30
N PRO A 162 15.48 -6.26 -0.68
CA PRO A 162 15.81 -6.47 0.72
C PRO A 162 14.61 -6.19 1.61
N SER A 163 14.27 -7.16 2.45
CA SER A 163 13.11 -7.10 3.34
C SER A 163 13.48 -7.59 4.73
N LEU A 164 12.98 -6.87 5.74
CA LEU A 164 12.97 -7.31 7.13
C LEU A 164 11.98 -8.47 7.30
N ARG A 165 12.00 -9.11 8.47
CA ARG A 165 11.01 -10.16 8.77
C ARG A 165 9.59 -9.55 8.76
N PRO A 166 8.66 -10.11 7.98
CA PRO A 166 7.29 -9.61 7.91
C PRO A 166 6.50 -9.94 9.17
N GLY A 167 5.23 -9.53 9.21
CA GLY A 167 4.30 -9.89 10.30
C GLY A 167 4.47 -9.04 11.56
N ARG A 168 4.96 -7.80 11.41
CA ARG A 168 5.01 -6.81 12.47
C ARG A 168 3.89 -5.79 12.30
N PHE A 169 3.37 -5.31 13.42
CA PHE A 169 2.20 -4.43 13.44
C PHE A 169 2.40 -3.35 14.48
N TYR A 170 1.96 -2.13 14.19
CA TYR A 170 1.82 -1.08 15.19
C TYR A 170 0.88 -1.53 16.31
N ILE A 171 0.92 -0.80 17.43
CA ILE A 171 -0.02 -0.99 18.52
C ILE A 171 -1.48 -0.86 18.08
N ASN A 172 -1.82 -0.25 16.94
CA ASN A 172 -3.21 -0.16 16.45
C ASN A 172 -3.58 -1.27 15.46
N GLY A 173 -2.72 -2.29 15.30
CA GLY A 173 -2.92 -3.40 14.37
C GLY A 173 -2.69 -3.05 12.90
N ARG A 174 -2.23 -1.83 12.56
CA ARG A 174 -1.76 -1.54 11.19
C ARG A 174 -0.44 -2.29 10.94
N PRO A 175 -0.24 -2.87 9.75
CA PRO A 175 1.03 -3.53 9.43
C PRO A 175 2.17 -2.51 9.38
N LEU A 176 3.34 -2.95 9.82
CA LEU A 176 4.60 -2.24 9.67
C LEU A 176 5.29 -2.68 8.36
N ALA A 177 5.85 -1.72 7.63
CA ALA A 177 6.50 -2.02 6.36
C ALA A 177 7.82 -2.77 6.57
N SER A 178 7.92 -3.98 6.04
CA SER A 178 9.12 -4.81 6.14
C SER A 178 10.20 -4.39 5.14
N SER A 179 9.85 -3.70 4.06
CA SER A 179 10.78 -3.19 3.05
C SER A 179 10.41 -1.78 2.60
N LEU A 180 11.33 -1.11 1.91
CA LEU A 180 11.05 0.20 1.30
C LEU A 180 9.92 0.07 0.26
N LEU A 181 9.94 -1.01 -0.51
CA LEU A 181 8.93 -1.30 -1.52
C LEU A 181 7.54 -1.54 -0.90
N GLU A 182 7.45 -2.27 0.21
CA GLU A 182 6.20 -2.42 0.95
C GLU A 182 5.71 -1.07 1.53
N GLY A 183 6.64 -0.25 2.03
CA GLY A 183 6.34 1.12 2.45
C GLY A 183 5.76 1.96 1.30
N ALA A 184 6.33 1.85 0.10
CA ALA A 184 5.85 2.56 -1.09
C ALA A 184 4.45 2.07 -1.50
N LEU A 185 4.19 0.77 -1.46
CA LEU A 185 2.86 0.19 -1.67
C LEU A 185 1.83 0.75 -0.68
N PHE A 186 2.17 0.88 0.60
CA PHE A 186 1.27 1.49 1.60
C PHE A 186 0.95 2.94 1.27
N ARG A 187 1.95 3.73 0.87
CA ARG A 187 1.75 5.15 0.49
C ARG A 187 0.96 5.30 -0.79
N PHE A 188 1.24 4.49 -1.80
CA PHE A 188 0.46 4.45 -3.04
C PHE A 188 -1.02 4.14 -2.76
N ASN A 189 -1.29 3.10 -1.96
CA ASN A 189 -2.65 2.72 -1.58
C ASN A 189 -3.36 3.83 -0.80
N GLU A 190 -2.65 4.54 0.09
CA GLU A 190 -3.17 5.68 0.83
C GLU A 190 -3.59 6.81 -0.11
N GLU A 191 -2.75 7.18 -1.07
CA GLU A 191 -3.07 8.22 -2.06
C GLU A 191 -4.24 7.82 -2.97
N CYS A 192 -4.30 6.57 -3.41
CA CYS A 192 -5.42 6.05 -4.19
C CYS A 192 -6.74 6.12 -3.41
N THR A 193 -6.71 5.75 -2.13
CA THR A 193 -7.89 5.78 -1.26
C THR A 193 -8.36 7.22 -1.03
N LYS A 194 -7.43 8.17 -0.81
CA LYS A 194 -7.75 9.60 -0.68
C LYS A 194 -8.42 10.13 -1.95
N SER A 195 -7.83 9.85 -3.11
CA SER A 195 -8.37 10.29 -4.40
C SER A 195 -9.75 9.70 -4.68
N LEU A 196 -10.00 8.43 -4.34
CA LEU A 196 -11.33 7.82 -4.45
C LEU A 196 -12.38 8.39 -3.47
N THR A 197 -11.94 9.03 -2.38
CA THR A 197 -12.85 9.61 -1.37
C THR A 197 -13.23 11.06 -1.71
N GLU A 198 -12.63 11.66 -2.75
CA GLU A 198 -13.05 12.97 -3.25
C GLU A 198 -14.51 12.95 -3.73
N PRO A 199 -15.25 14.08 -3.67
CA PRO A 199 -16.66 14.11 -4.10
C PRO A 199 -16.89 13.63 -5.53
N GLU A 200 -15.95 13.91 -6.45
CA GLU A 200 -15.97 13.43 -7.82
C GLU A 200 -14.59 12.85 -8.20
N PRO A 201 -14.31 11.58 -7.88
CA PRO A 201 -12.98 10.99 -8.06
C PRO A 201 -12.50 11.04 -9.51
N GLY A 202 -11.38 11.73 -9.75
CA GLY A 202 -10.82 11.92 -11.10
C GLY A 202 -11.37 13.12 -11.86
N ALA A 203 -12.28 13.92 -11.28
CA ALA A 203 -12.77 15.17 -11.88
C ALA A 203 -11.78 16.33 -11.71
N GLY A 204 -10.90 16.27 -10.69
CA GLY A 204 -9.99 17.34 -10.33
C GLY A 204 -9.10 17.80 -11.48
N LEU A 205 -9.30 19.03 -11.96
CA LEU A 205 -8.46 19.70 -12.96
C LEU A 205 -7.02 19.98 -12.47
N LEU A 206 -6.83 20.00 -11.15
CA LEU A 206 -5.56 20.20 -10.47
C LEU A 206 -5.08 18.94 -9.75
N PHE A 207 -5.38 17.75 -10.30
CA PHE A 207 -4.76 16.52 -9.81
C PHE A 207 -3.25 16.62 -10.07
N ARG A 208 -2.52 17.16 -9.09
CA ARG A 208 -1.08 17.06 -9.00
C ARG A 208 -0.84 15.88 -8.07
N PRO A 209 -0.46 14.70 -8.61
CA PRO A 209 0.00 13.60 -7.78
C PRO A 209 1.01 14.14 -6.77
N ARG A 210 0.95 13.62 -5.56
CA ARG A 210 2.00 13.88 -4.59
C ARG A 210 3.35 13.58 -5.22
N GLU A 211 4.32 14.48 -5.06
CA GLU A 211 5.61 14.31 -5.72
C GLU A 211 6.25 12.98 -5.31
N THR A 212 6.78 12.23 -6.27
CA THR A 212 7.35 10.91 -6.05
C THR A 212 8.35 10.90 -4.90
N ASP A 213 9.19 11.94 -4.80
CA ASP A 213 10.16 12.10 -3.72
C ASP A 213 9.51 12.18 -2.33
N GLU A 214 8.32 12.79 -2.22
CA GLU A 214 7.58 12.85 -0.97
C GLU A 214 7.01 11.48 -0.60
N LEU A 215 6.49 10.73 -1.58
CA LEU A 215 6.02 9.36 -1.36
C LEU A 215 7.15 8.42 -0.95
N LEU A 216 8.31 8.51 -1.60
CA LEU A 216 9.50 7.74 -1.24
C LEU A 216 10.03 8.12 0.15
N ARG A 217 10.05 9.41 0.49
CA ARG A 217 10.40 9.87 1.83
C ARG A 217 9.44 9.31 2.88
N ALA A 218 8.13 9.32 2.60
CA ALA A 218 7.12 8.76 3.49
C ALA A 218 7.19 7.23 3.60
N ALA A 219 7.57 6.53 2.52
CA ALA A 219 7.84 5.09 2.51
C ALA A 219 9.08 4.74 3.35
N GLY A 220 10.16 5.52 3.21
CA GLY A 220 11.37 5.38 4.03
C GLY A 220 11.10 5.58 5.53
N ARG A 221 10.25 6.55 5.89
CA ARG A 221 9.74 6.70 7.27
C ARG A 221 9.05 5.42 7.74
N SER A 222 8.10 4.91 6.95
CA SER A 222 7.35 3.69 7.28
C SER A 222 8.24 2.44 7.42
N LEU A 223 9.30 2.32 6.63
CA LEU A 223 10.28 1.23 6.77
C LEU A 223 10.98 1.30 8.13
N LEU A 224 11.40 2.49 8.56
CA LEU A 224 12.21 2.66 9.77
C LEU A 224 11.41 2.55 11.08
N ASP A 225 10.10 2.56 11.00
CA ASP A 225 9.22 2.21 12.11
C ASP A 225 9.38 0.73 12.53
N THR A 226 9.69 -0.15 11.58
CA THR A 226 9.91 -1.59 11.83
C THR A 226 11.13 -1.88 12.71
N PRO A 227 12.35 -1.41 12.38
CA PRO A 227 13.50 -1.58 13.26
C PRO A 227 13.35 -0.79 14.57
N ALA A 228 12.72 0.38 14.57
CA ALA A 228 12.43 1.10 15.82
C ALA A 228 11.60 0.24 16.78
N GLN A 229 10.54 -0.41 16.28
CA GLN A 229 9.76 -1.35 17.08
C GLN A 229 10.61 -2.54 17.56
N ALA A 230 11.47 -3.09 16.70
CA ALA A 230 12.33 -4.22 17.07
C ALA A 230 13.29 -3.87 18.22
N LEU A 231 13.68 -2.61 18.34
CA LEU A 231 14.48 -2.11 19.47
C LEU A 231 13.67 -1.87 20.74
N GLY A 232 12.34 -1.98 20.68
CA GLY A 232 11.43 -1.67 21.79
C GLY A 232 11.10 -0.19 21.93
N ALA A 233 11.41 0.62 20.92
CA ALA A 233 10.95 2.00 20.86
C ALA A 233 9.52 2.05 20.27
N ASP A 234 8.73 3.05 20.68
CA ASP A 234 7.47 3.36 20.00
C ASP A 234 7.80 3.95 18.62
N PRO A 235 7.39 3.30 17.51
CA PRO A 235 7.63 3.82 16.17
C PRO A 235 7.06 5.22 15.94
N GLY A 236 5.96 5.59 16.60
CA GLY A 236 5.38 6.93 16.48
C GLY A 236 6.25 8.03 17.11
N VAL A 237 7.16 7.66 18.01
CA VAL A 237 8.09 8.56 18.69
C VAL A 237 9.51 8.43 18.13
N ALA A 238 9.86 7.27 17.58
CA ALA A 238 11.18 7.00 17.07
C ALA A 238 11.51 7.89 15.86
N VAL A 239 12.49 8.78 16.03
CA VAL A 239 12.90 9.75 15.00
C VAL A 239 13.93 9.15 14.02
N LEU A 240 13.99 7.82 13.91
CA LEU A 240 15.07 7.08 13.26
C LEU A 240 15.30 7.51 11.81
N PHE A 241 14.23 7.76 11.05
CA PHE A 241 14.35 8.28 9.69
C PHE A 241 15.03 9.64 9.61
N ASN A 242 14.66 10.58 10.47
CA ASN A 242 15.31 11.89 10.45
C ASN A 242 16.76 11.76 10.92
N THR A 243 17.03 10.97 11.97
CA THR A 243 18.39 10.73 12.48
C THR A 243 19.30 10.15 11.40
N LEU A 244 18.86 9.12 10.67
CA LEU A 244 19.67 8.52 9.61
C LEU A 244 19.86 9.47 8.42
N ASN A 245 18.84 10.25 8.04
CA ASN A 245 19.01 11.27 7.01
C ASN A 245 19.98 12.38 7.41
N THR A 246 19.95 12.80 8.69
CA THR A 246 20.93 13.76 9.21
C THR A 246 22.33 13.18 9.06
N ILE A 247 22.56 11.95 9.54
CA ILE A 247 23.86 11.27 9.41
C ILE A 247 24.30 11.19 7.94
N SER A 248 23.43 10.76 7.02
CA SER A 248 23.78 10.65 5.61
C SER A 248 24.04 12.00 4.93
N SER A 249 23.51 13.10 5.48
CA SER A 249 23.74 14.46 4.96
C SER A 249 25.07 15.07 5.42
N LEU A 250 25.69 14.51 6.46
CA LEU A 250 27.00 14.94 6.93
C LEU A 250 28.07 14.47 5.94
N ARG A 251 28.78 15.41 5.34
CA ARG A 251 29.96 15.12 4.53
C ARG A 251 31.14 14.88 5.46
N TYR A 252 31.71 13.69 5.44
CA TYR A 252 33.01 13.43 6.06
C TYR A 252 34.08 13.60 4.99
N GLU A 253 34.99 14.55 5.17
CA GLU A 253 36.15 14.80 4.28
C GLU A 253 35.83 15.07 2.80
N GLY A 254 34.60 15.49 2.49
CA GLY A 254 34.18 15.86 1.13
C GLY A 254 33.70 14.70 0.26
N GLU A 255 33.73 13.46 0.77
CA GLU A 255 33.19 12.28 0.09
C GLU A 255 31.85 11.82 0.69
N ALA A 256 31.12 11.00 -0.06
CA ALA A 256 29.88 10.39 0.41
C ALA A 256 30.20 9.31 1.46
N GLY A 257 29.47 9.33 2.58
CA GLY A 257 29.61 8.29 3.59
C GLY A 257 29.03 6.96 3.12
N GLU A 258 29.89 6.02 2.73
CA GLU A 258 29.51 4.62 2.51
C GLU A 258 29.75 3.79 3.77
N GLY A 259 28.85 2.85 4.09
CA GLY A 259 29.02 2.03 5.28
C GLY A 259 27.86 1.10 5.59
N ARG A 260 27.94 0.47 6.76
CA ARG A 260 26.88 -0.40 7.31
C ARG A 260 26.45 0.15 8.66
N LEU A 261 25.14 0.15 8.88
CA LEU A 261 24.54 0.54 10.15
C LEU A 261 24.13 -0.72 10.92
N LEU A 262 24.55 -0.82 12.19
CA LEU A 262 24.03 -1.81 13.11
C LEU A 262 23.14 -1.12 14.15
N LEU A 263 21.90 -1.58 14.26
CA LEU A 263 20.93 -1.06 15.21
C LEU A 263 20.83 -1.99 16.42
N ALA A 264 21.00 -1.44 17.62
CA ALA A 264 20.89 -2.19 18.86
C ALA A 264 20.43 -1.31 20.02
N ARG A 265 19.95 -1.95 21.09
CA ARG A 265 19.70 -1.25 22.35
C ARG A 265 21.03 -0.79 22.94
N ARG A 266 21.01 0.37 23.59
CA ARG A 266 22.18 0.87 24.33
C ARG A 266 22.58 -0.15 25.41
N GLY A 267 23.88 -0.43 25.51
CA GLY A 267 24.42 -1.42 26.46
C GLY A 267 24.12 -2.89 26.11
N HIS A 268 23.86 -3.21 24.83
CA HIS A 268 23.68 -4.60 24.41
C HIS A 268 24.94 -5.44 24.76
N PRO A 269 24.82 -6.61 25.40
CA PRO A 269 25.96 -7.35 25.96
C PRO A 269 26.97 -7.83 24.91
N ASN A 270 26.55 -7.92 23.65
CA ASN A 270 27.41 -8.31 22.53
C ASN A 270 27.98 -7.12 21.74
N LEU A 271 27.85 -5.90 22.25
CA LEU A 271 28.40 -4.70 21.63
C LEU A 271 29.32 -3.98 22.61
N GLU A 272 30.50 -3.62 22.12
CA GLU A 272 31.44 -2.76 22.82
C GLU A 272 31.40 -1.36 22.19
N GLU A 273 31.11 -0.35 23.00
CA GLU A 273 31.08 1.05 22.57
C GLU A 273 32.50 1.61 22.64
N VAL A 274 33.21 1.60 21.51
CA VAL A 274 34.58 2.14 21.41
C VAL A 274 34.57 3.68 21.39
N PHE A 275 33.57 4.27 20.75
CA PHE A 275 33.42 5.71 20.63
C PHE A 275 31.94 6.12 20.67
N ALA A 276 31.65 7.17 21.43
CA ALA A 276 30.31 7.66 21.70
C ALA A 276 30.19 9.13 21.30
N LEU A 277 29.24 9.46 20.44
CA LEU A 277 28.87 10.87 20.20
C LEU A 277 27.85 11.29 21.28
N THR A 278 28.31 12.04 22.27
CA THR A 278 27.49 12.45 23.43
C THR A 278 26.53 13.60 23.14
N CYS A 279 26.74 14.34 22.06
CA CYS A 279 25.87 15.42 21.58
C CYS A 279 25.77 15.37 20.04
N PRO A 280 24.85 14.58 19.46
CA PRO A 280 24.56 14.70 18.04
C PRO A 280 23.77 15.99 17.81
N THR A 281 24.36 16.92 17.07
CA THR A 281 23.74 18.20 16.63
C THR A 281 22.56 17.98 15.71
#